data_AF-A0A532EH53-F1
#
_entry.id   AF-A0A532EH53-F1
#
_cell.length_a   1.000
_cell.length_b   1.000
_cell.length_c   1.000
_cell.angle_alpha   90.00
_cell.angle_beta   90.00
_cell.angle_gamma   90.00
#
_symmetry.space_group_name_H-M   'P 1'
#
loop_
_entity.id
_entity.type
_entity.pdbx_description
1 polymer ?
#
loop_
_entity_poly.entity_id
_entity_poly.type
_entity_poly.pdbx_seq_one_letter_code
_entity_poly.pdbx_strand_id
1 'polypeptide(L)' 'MSLEEATVSNMWEIAAIVGILERKGLCTKQDLYGIITEFRNNNPRARIPETAFPEPYVLLTADAHIYSWR' A
#
# COMPACT_ATOMS: atom_id res chain seq x y z
N MET A 1 20.57 -13.89 0.34
CA MET A 1 19.40 -13.00 0.30
C MET A 1 18.20 -13.84 0.71
N SER A 2 17.64 -13.56 1.88
CA SER A 2 16.45 -14.24 2.38
C SER A 2 15.19 -13.71 1.69
N LEU A 3 14.10 -14.47 1.78
CA LEU A 3 12.79 -14.04 1.29
C LEU A 3 12.32 -12.77 2.02
N GLU A 4 12.63 -12.65 3.31
CA GLU A 4 12.31 -11.48 4.12
C GLU A 4 13.10 -10.26 3.65
N GLU A 5 14.42 -10.41 3.43
CA GLU A 5 15.27 -9.35 2.90
C GLU A 5 14.80 -8.88 1.51
N ALA A 6 14.43 -9.81 0.63
CA ALA A 6 13.89 -9.49 -0.68
C ALA A 6 12.53 -8.78 -0.58
N THR A 7 11.66 -9.21 0.35
CA THR A 7 10.34 -8.60 0.57
C THR A 7 10.48 -7.17 1.10
N VAL A 8 11.38 -6.96 2.06
CA VAL A 8 11.68 -5.62 2.61
C VAL A 8 12.30 -4.73 1.54
N SER A 9 13.23 -5.23 0.74
CA SER A 9 13.82 -4.48 -0.38
C SER A 9 12.76 -4.02 -1.37
N ASN A 10 11.91 -4.94 -1.83
CA ASN A 10 10.83 -4.64 -2.78
C ASN A 10 9.86 -3.58 -2.22
N MET A 11 9.55 -3.63 -0.93
CA MET A 11 8.70 -2.63 -0.28
C MET A 11 9.30 -1.22 -0.35
N TRP A 12 10.60 -1.08 -0.04
CA TRP A 12 11.28 0.22 -0.08
C TRP A 12 11.43 0.76 -1.50
N GLU A 13 11.72 -0.10 -2.47
CA GLU A 13 11.81 0.27 -3.88
C GLU A 13 10.46 0.77 -4.42
N ILE A 14 9.37 0.06 -4.11
CA ILE A 14 8.01 0.47 -4.47
C ILE A 14 7.66 1.82 -3.82
N ALA A 15 7.97 2.01 -2.53
CA ALA A 15 7.73 3.26 -1.83
C ALA A 15 8.49 4.44 -2.47
N ALA A 16 9.74 4.21 -2.90
CA ALA A 16 10.54 5.22 -3.59
C ALA A 16 9.94 5.61 -4.95
N ILE A 17 9.49 4.62 -5.74
CA ILE A 17 8.84 4.85 -7.04
C ILE A 17 7.56 5.67 -6.85
N VAL A 18 6.70 5.25 -5.92
CA VAL A 18 5.45 5.95 -5.58
C VAL A 18 5.74 7.40 -5.19
N GLY A 19 6.72 7.65 -4.31
CA GLY A 19 7.08 9.00 -3.90
C GLY A 19 7.63 9.87 -5.05
N ILE A 20 8.20 9.28 -6.10
CA ILE A 20 8.58 10.02 -7.32
C ILE A 20 7.34 10.35 -8.17
N LEU A 21 6.43 9.39 -8.32
CA LEU A 21 5.21 9.57 -9.11
C LEU A 21 4.30 10.64 -8.48
N GLU A 22 4.13 10.64 -7.16
CA GLU A 22 3.38 11.68 -6.44
C GLU A 22 4.01 13.06 -6.62
N ARG A 23 5.34 13.19 -6.46
CA ARG A 23 6.05 14.46 -6.65
C ARG A 23 5.97 15.00 -8.07
N LYS A 24 5.80 14.11 -9.06
CA LYS A 24 5.58 14.49 -10.46
C LYS A 24 4.11 14.75 -10.79
N GLY A 25 3.20 14.58 -9.84
CA GLY A 25 1.75 14.72 -10.06
C GLY A 25 1.17 13.63 -10.97
N LEU A 26 1.85 12.48 -11.10
CA LEU A 26 1.43 11.38 -11.97
C LEU A 26 0.46 10.41 -11.28
N CYS A 27 0.47 10.37 -9.95
CA CYS A 27 -0.50 9.63 -9.17
C CYS A 27 -0.83 10.38 -7.87
N THR A 28 -2.06 10.22 -7.42
CA THR A 28 -2.51 10.59 -6.07
C THR A 28 -2.51 9.37 -5.15
N LYS A 29 -2.63 9.61 -3.84
CA LYS A 29 -2.84 8.52 -2.87
C LYS A 29 -4.08 7.69 -3.22
N GLN A 30 -5.15 8.34 -3.67
CA GLN A 30 -6.36 7.66 -4.12
C GLN A 30 -6.10 6.70 -5.29
N ASP A 31 -5.30 7.10 -6.28
CA ASP A 31 -4.96 6.23 -7.41
C ASP A 31 -4.23 4.96 -6.94
N LEU A 32 -3.30 5.10 -5.98
CA LEU A 32 -2.60 3.97 -5.38
C LEU A 32 -3.55 3.02 -4.65
N TYR A 33 -4.49 3.55 -3.87
CA TYR A 33 -5.52 2.74 -3.21
C TYR A 33 -6.40 1.99 -4.22
N GLY A 34 -6.74 2.64 -5.33
CA GLY A 34 -7.45 2.03 -6.45
C GLY A 34 -6.68 0.85 -7.03
N ILE A 35 -5.41 1.06 -7.38
CA ILE A 35 -4.52 0.03 -7.95
C ILE A 35 -4.37 -1.16 -7.00
N ILE A 36 -4.15 -0.92 -5.71
CA ILE A 36 -4.02 -1.99 -4.70
C ILE A 36 -5.32 -2.78 -4.57
N THR A 37 -6.46 -2.09 -4.57
CA THR A 37 -7.78 -2.72 -4.46
C THR A 37 -8.06 -3.59 -5.68
N GLU A 38 -7.83 -3.07 -6.88
CA GLU A 38 -7.98 -3.80 -8.13
C GLU A 38 -7.07 -5.03 -8.18
N PHE A 39 -5.80 -4.86 -7.80
CA PHE A 39 -4.84 -5.96 -7.75
C PHE A 39 -5.31 -7.09 -6.83
N ARG A 40 -5.80 -6.76 -5.62
CA ARG A 40 -6.32 -7.74 -4.65
C ARG A 40 -7.59 -8.43 -5.14
N ASN A 41 -8.48 -7.69 -5.81
CA ASN A 41 -9.69 -8.25 -6.39
C ASN A 41 -9.36 -9.26 -7.51
N ASN A 42 -8.37 -8.92 -8.35
CA ASN A 42 -7.94 -9.78 -9.44
C ASN A 42 -7.05 -10.96 -8.98
N ASN A 43 -6.48 -10.89 -7.78
CA ASN A 43 -5.59 -11.90 -7.22
C ASN A 43 -6.07 -12.32 -5.82
N PRO A 44 -6.98 -13.31 -5.71
CA PRO A 44 -7.55 -13.73 -4.43
C PRO A 44 -6.50 -14.18 -3.40
N ARG A 45 -5.35 -14.67 -3.85
CA ARG A 45 -4.21 -15.06 -3.00
C ARG A 45 -3.41 -13.86 -2.45
N ALA A 46 -3.55 -12.69 -3.06
CA ALA A 46 -3.01 -11.42 -2.58
C ALA A 46 -3.99 -10.71 -1.63
N ARG A 47 -5.20 -11.23 -1.45
CA ARG A 47 -6.14 -10.74 -0.44
C ARG A 47 -5.55 -11.06 0.93
N ILE A 48 -5.18 -10.00 1.63
CA ILE A 48 -4.65 -10.11 2.98
C ILE A 48 -5.81 -10.59 3.89
N PRO A 49 -5.65 -11.66 4.68
CA PRO A 49 -6.64 -12.04 5.68
C PRO A 49 -6.93 -10.87 6.60
N GLU A 50 -8.21 -10.66 6.96
CA GLU A 50 -8.60 -9.61 7.92
C GLU A 50 -7.86 -9.74 9.27
N THR A 51 -7.38 -10.94 9.58
CA THR A 51 -6.61 -11.29 10.78
C THR A 51 -5.09 -11.13 10.65
N ALA A 52 -4.57 -10.84 9.45
CA ALA A 52 -3.11 -10.75 9.23
C ALA A 52 -2.50 -9.46 9.80
N PHE A 53 -3.34 -8.47 10.14
CA PHE A 53 -2.94 -7.33 10.93
C PHE A 53 -3.56 -7.44 12.33
N PRO A 54 -2.77 -7.32 13.42
CA PRO A 54 -3.27 -7.43 14.79
C PRO A 54 -4.24 -6.30 15.20
N GLU A 55 -4.41 -5.29 14.34
CA GLU A 55 -5.43 -4.26 14.39
C GLU A 55 -6.02 -4.14 12.98
N PRO A 56 -7.35 -4.01 12.81
CA PRO A 56 -7.91 -3.77 11.49
C PRO A 56 -7.30 -2.48 10.94
N TYR A 57 -6.54 -2.59 9.85
CA TYR A 57 -6.25 -1.45 9.00
C TYR A 57 -7.61 -1.02 8.43
N VAL A 58 -8.34 -0.21 9.17
CA VAL A 58 -9.55 0.43 8.69
C VAL A 58 -9.08 1.34 7.57
N LEU A 59 -9.15 0.82 6.35
CA LEU A 59 -9.14 1.61 5.14
C LEU A 59 -10.39 2.47 5.24
N LEU A 60 -10.26 3.60 5.94
CA LEU A 60 -11.31 4.59 6.11
C LEU A 60 -11.80 4.98 4.72
N THR A 61 -12.97 4.44 4.39
CA THR A 61 -13.78 4.86 3.27
C THR A 61 -14.21 6.28 3.57
N ALA A 62 -13.40 7.24 3.10
CA ALA A 62 -13.56 8.66 3.33
C ALA A 62 -13.50 9.09 4.82
N ASP A 63 -12.92 10.26 5.09
CA ASP A 63 -13.12 11.00 6.34
C ASP A 63 -12.49 10.52 7.66
N ALA A 64 -11.25 10.02 7.66
CA ALA A 64 -10.42 10.33 8.82
C ALA A 64 -9.00 10.74 8.45
N HIS A 65 -8.71 11.99 8.83
CA HIS A 65 -7.42 12.47 9.25
C HIS A 65 -6.65 11.42 10.08
N ILE A 66 -5.34 11.66 10.25
CA ILE A 66 -4.36 10.85 10.98
C ILE A 66 -3.72 9.80 10.02
N TYR A 67 -2.48 9.90 9.57
CA TYR A 67 -1.25 10.22 10.30
C TYR A 67 -0.29 11.12 9.51
N SER A 68 0.26 12.09 10.23
CA SER A 68 1.51 12.80 9.95
C SER A 68 2.65 11.78 9.84
N TRP A 69 3.22 11.63 8.64
CA TRP A 69 4.56 11.05 8.49
C TRP A 69 5.57 12.15 8.75
N ARG A 70 6.13 12.15 9.96
CA ARG A 70 7.36 12.87 10.32
C ARG A 70 8.52 11.89 10.21
#